data_AF-A0A6B3LBL2-F1
#
_entry.id   AF-A0A6B3LBL2-F1
#
_cell.length_a   1.000
_cell.length_b   1.000
_cell.length_c   1.000
_cell.angle_alpha   90.00
_cell.angle_beta   90.00
_cell.angle_gamma   90.00
#
_symmetry.space_group_name_H-M   'P 1'
#
loop_
_entity.id
_entity.type
_entity.pdbx_description
1 polymer ?
#
loop_
_entity_poly.entity_id
_entity_poly.type
_entity_poly.pdbx_seq_one_letter_code
_entity_poly.pdbx_strand_id
1 'polypeptide(L)'
;MNTQEPSLDGGRWLLVNPVDAGQLNDCLTQAPAITAQPTLVVYDAVGAGQGDIIGFVEGAEAAAPFDRPTPIDAISVTIFDSIHYQPVS
;
A
#
# COMPACT_ATOMS: atom_id res chain seq x y z
N MET A 1 26.31 -2.97 -3.67
CA MET A 1 25.82 -1.57 -3.66
C MET A 1 24.36 -1.64 -4.05
N ASN A 2 23.47 -0.96 -3.34
CA ASN A 2 22.08 -0.83 -3.78
C ASN A 2 22.05 0.10 -5.00
N THR A 3 21.47 -0.34 -6.12
CA THR A 3 21.38 0.43 -7.37
C THR A 3 19.90 0.70 -7.63
N GLN A 4 19.54 1.97 -7.80
CA GLN A 4 18.17 2.41 -8.05
C GLN A 4 18.14 3.56 -9.05
N GLU A 5 16.97 3.82 -9.63
CA GLU A 5 16.75 5.00 -10.45
C GLU A 5 16.91 6.27 -9.60
N PRO A 6 17.62 7.32 -10.06
CA PRO A 6 17.87 8.51 -9.25
C PRO A 6 16.61 9.23 -8.74
N SER A 7 15.48 9.14 -9.46
CA SER A 7 14.21 9.74 -9.01
C SER A 7 13.60 9.03 -7.80
N LEU A 8 14.11 7.85 -7.45
CA LEU A 8 13.68 7.04 -6.31
C LEU A 8 14.62 7.18 -5.10
N ASP A 9 15.59 8.10 -5.16
CA ASP A 9 16.53 8.29 -4.06
C ASP A 9 15.82 8.75 -2.78
N GLY A 10 16.18 8.13 -1.65
CA GLY A 10 15.50 8.32 -0.38
C GLY A 10 14.09 7.72 -0.28
N GLY A 11 13.61 7.03 -1.32
CA GLY A 11 12.31 6.36 -1.31
C GLY A 11 12.21 5.29 -0.22
N ARG A 12 11.03 5.18 0.39
CA ARG A 12 10.70 4.13 1.35
C ARG A 12 9.75 3.12 0.69
N TRP A 13 10.00 1.84 0.94
CA TRP A 13 9.29 0.74 0.29
C TRP A 13 8.70 -0.20 1.33
N LEU A 14 7.43 -0.56 1.14
CA LEU A 14 6.70 -1.50 1.98
C LEU A 14 6.46 -2.80 1.22
N LEU A 15 6.61 -3.93 1.90
CA LEU A 15 6.06 -5.20 1.45
C LEU A 15 4.65 -5.34 2.00
N VAL A 16 3.66 -5.34 1.12
CA VAL A 16 2.24 -5.25 1.48
C VAL A 16 1.54 -6.54 1.12
N ASN A 17 0.97 -7.21 2.13
CA ASN A 17 0.02 -8.30 1.95
C ASN A 17 -1.39 -7.70 1.80
N PRO A 18 -2.07 -7.87 0.65
CA PRO A 18 -3.43 -7.36 0.47
C PRO A 18 -4.42 -7.97 1.46
N VAL A 19 -5.39 -7.17 1.91
CA VAL A 19 -6.48 -7.61 2.79
C VAL A 19 -7.69 -8.00 1.94
N ASP A 20 -8.13 -9.25 2.04
CA ASP A 20 -9.34 -9.70 1.36
C ASP A 20 -10.60 -9.13 2.01
N ALA A 21 -11.68 -8.99 1.23
CA ALA A 21 -12.95 -8.42 1.67
C ALA A 21 -13.50 -9.04 2.97
N GLY A 22 -13.33 -10.35 3.16
CA GLY A 22 -13.77 -11.07 4.37
C GLY A 22 -13.03 -10.70 5.66
N GLN A 23 -11.93 -9.95 5.58
CA GLN A 23 -11.11 -9.53 6.72
C GLN A 23 -11.21 -8.02 7.00
N LEU A 24 -11.87 -7.24 6.14
CA LEU A 24 -11.86 -5.76 6.19
C LEU A 24 -12.38 -5.19 7.52
N ASN A 25 -13.40 -5.79 8.12
CA ASN A 25 -13.97 -5.30 9.39
C ASN A 25 -13.09 -5.58 10.61
N ASP A 26 -12.20 -6.58 10.52
CA ASP A 26 -11.40 -7.03 11.67
C ASP A 26 -9.91 -6.66 11.53
N CYS A 27 -9.46 -6.32 10.31
CA CYS A 27 -8.04 -6.13 9.99
C CYS A 27 -7.33 -5.03 10.78
N LEU A 28 -8.07 -4.08 11.38
CA LEU A 28 -7.52 -3.03 12.24
C LEU A 28 -7.28 -3.47 13.69
N THR A 29 -7.98 -4.50 14.16
CA THR A 29 -7.85 -5.00 15.54
C THR A 29 -7.15 -6.35 15.61
N GLN A 30 -7.17 -7.10 14.51
CA GLN A 30 -6.50 -8.38 14.34
C GLN A 30 -5.68 -8.35 13.06
N ALA A 31 -4.40 -8.74 13.16
CA ALA A 31 -3.55 -8.85 11.97
C ALA A 31 -4.20 -9.79 10.94
N PRO A 32 -4.41 -9.34 9.69
CA PRO A 32 -5.01 -10.16 8.65
C PRO A 32 -4.08 -11.33 8.29
N ALA A 33 -4.68 -12.45 7.91
CA ALA A 33 -3.95 -13.59 7.37
C ALA A 33 -3.28 -13.23 6.03
N ILE A 34 -2.18 -13.92 5.72
CA ILE A 34 -1.56 -13.85 4.39
C ILE A 34 -2.58 -14.36 3.37
N THR A 35 -2.84 -13.56 2.34
CA THR A 35 -3.81 -13.91 1.30
C THR A 35 -3.13 -14.63 0.14
N ALA A 36 -3.92 -15.19 -0.78
CA ALA A 36 -3.40 -15.76 -2.01
C ALA A 36 -3.04 -14.68 -3.05
N GLN A 37 -3.34 -13.40 -2.76
CA GLN A 37 -3.00 -12.29 -3.64
C GLN A 37 -1.48 -12.05 -3.62
N PRO A 38 -0.91 -11.52 -4.72
CA PRO A 38 0.50 -11.16 -4.75
C PRO A 38 0.85 -10.14 -3.66
N THR A 39 1.99 -10.33 -2.99
CA THR A 39 2.58 -9.30 -2.14
C THR A 39 3.11 -8.17 -3.02
N LEU A 40 2.73 -6.93 -2.72
CA LEU A 40 3.17 -5.75 -3.48
C LEU A 40 4.40 -5.11 -2.84
N VAL A 41 5.25 -4.51 -3.68
CA VAL A 41 6.25 -3.52 -3.25
C VAL A 41 5.63 -2.15 -3.47
N VAL A 42 5.31 -1.44 -2.39
CA VAL A 42 4.57 -0.16 -2.44
C VAL A 42 5.48 0.97 -2.01
N TYR A 43 5.51 2.07 -2.77
CA TYR A 43 6.17 3.30 -2.35
C TYR A 43 5.40 3.94 -1.20
N ASP A 44 6.07 4.18 -0.07
CA ASP A 44 5.46 4.79 1.10
C ASP A 44 5.52 6.31 1.04
N ALA A 45 4.36 6.92 0.83
CA ALA A 45 4.18 8.37 0.84
C ALA A 45 3.52 8.90 2.13
N VAL A 46 3.08 8.01 3.02
CA VAL A 46 2.30 8.39 4.22
C VAL A 46 3.02 8.08 5.53
N GLY A 47 4.15 7.39 5.49
CA GLY A 47 4.94 7.05 6.66
C GLY A 47 4.45 5.78 7.39
N ALA A 48 3.76 4.86 6.71
CA ALA A 48 3.14 3.70 7.34
C ALA A 48 4.15 2.75 7.99
N GLY A 49 3.87 2.27 9.19
CA GLY A 49 4.67 1.30 9.94
C GLY A 49 4.33 -0.16 9.64
N GLN A 50 5.05 -1.08 10.28
CA GLN A 50 4.68 -2.49 10.27
C GLN A 50 3.37 -2.69 11.02
N GLY A 51 2.39 -3.34 10.38
CA GLY A 51 1.08 -3.63 10.98
C GLY A 51 0.01 -2.59 10.67
N ASP A 52 0.38 -1.42 10.12
CA ASP A 52 -0.59 -0.44 9.65
C ASP A 52 -1.40 -1.01 8.48
N ILE A 53 -2.71 -0.78 8.50
CA ILE A 53 -3.59 -1.08 7.37
C ILE A 53 -3.61 0.15 6.47
N ILE A 54 -3.11 0.00 5.26
CA ILE A 54 -2.96 1.10 4.31
C ILE A 54 -3.96 0.98 3.14
N GLY A 55 -4.34 2.13 2.60
CA GLY A 55 -4.90 2.23 1.26
C GLY A 55 -3.76 2.48 0.27
N PHE A 56 -3.78 1.79 -0.87
CA PHE A 56 -2.79 1.98 -1.93
C PHE A 56 -3.46 2.11 -3.30
N VAL A 57 -2.76 2.74 -4.23
CA VAL A 57 -3.14 2.91 -5.63
C VAL A 57 -2.10 2.22 -6.50
N GLU A 58 -2.55 1.53 -7.55
CA GLU A 58 -1.70 0.85 -8.53
C GLU A 58 -1.77 1.49 -9.92
N GLY A 59 -0.80 1.15 -10.78
CA GLY A 59 -0.74 1.55 -12.17
C GLY A 59 -0.29 2.99 -12.37
N ALA A 60 -0.66 3.59 -13.51
CA ALA A 60 -0.21 4.92 -13.90
C ALA A 60 -0.60 6.02 -12.89
N GLU A 61 -1.73 5.85 -12.20
CA GLU A 61 -2.20 6.80 -11.18
C GLU A 61 -1.28 6.86 -9.96
N ALA A 62 -0.48 5.82 -9.70
CA ALA A 62 0.47 5.81 -8.60
C ALA A 62 1.60 6.84 -8.78
N ALA A 63 1.92 7.19 -10.04
CA ALA A 63 2.91 8.21 -10.38
C ALA A 63 2.32 9.64 -10.40
N ALA A 64 1.00 9.79 -10.39
CA ALA A 64 0.32 11.08 -10.50
C ALA A 64 0.74 12.13 -9.44
N PRO A 65 1.07 11.75 -8.18
CA PRO A 65 1.48 12.73 -7.17
C PRO A 65 2.86 13.38 -7.38
N PHE A 66 3.69 12.85 -8.29
CA PHE A 66 5.06 13.35 -8.48
C PHE A 66 5.11 14.43 -9.58
N ASP A 67 5.82 15.54 -9.31
CA ASP A 67 5.98 16.66 -10.25
C ASP A 67 6.80 16.31 -11.51
N ARG A 68 7.49 15.17 -11.48
CA ARG A 68 8.32 14.66 -12.58
C ARG A 68 7.93 13.22 -12.88
N PRO A 69 8.15 12.75 -14.13
CA PRO A 69 7.98 11.35 -14.46
C PRO A 69 8.80 10.48 -13.50
N THR A 70 8.10 9.80 -12.58
CA THR A 70 8.70 8.95 -11.56
C THR A 70 8.16 7.54 -11.79
N PRO A 71 9.03 6.52 -11.93
CA PRO A 71 8.61 5.18 -12.32
C PRO A 71 8.04 4.41 -11.12
N ILE A 72 6.92 4.89 -10.58
CA ILE A 72 6.14 4.25 -9.52
C ILE A 72 4.85 3.71 -10.11
N ASP A 73 4.55 2.45 -9.82
CA ASP A 73 3.30 1.77 -10.20
C ASP A 73 2.48 1.31 -8.97
N ALA A 74 2.96 1.54 -7.75
CA ALA A 74 2.20 1.34 -6.52
C ALA A 74 2.61 2.33 -5.43
N ILE A 75 1.63 3.03 -4.84
CA ILE A 75 1.86 4.05 -3.80
C ILE A 75 0.84 3.95 -2.66
N SER A 76 1.29 4.10 -1.41
CA SER A 76 0.40 4.21 -0.26
C SER A 76 -0.21 5.61 -0.22
N VAL A 77 -1.52 5.70 -0.06
CA VAL A 77 -2.25 6.99 -0.04
C VAL A 77 -2.96 7.28 1.27
N THR A 78 -3.11 6.27 2.14
CA THR A 78 -3.78 6.44 3.43
C THR A 78 -3.35 5.39 4.43
N ILE A 79 -3.43 5.72 5.71
CA ILE A 79 -3.43 4.77 6.84
C ILE A 79 -4.84 4.80 7.41
N PHE A 80 -5.47 3.65 7.58
CA PHE A 80 -6.86 3.57 8.03
C PHE A 80 -6.96 3.58 9.56
N ASP A 81 -7.76 4.49 10.11
CA ASP A 81 -8.16 4.48 11.52
C ASP A 81 -9.42 3.62 11.75
N SER A 82 -10.30 3.54 10.75
CA SER A 82 -11.56 2.82 10.83
C SER A 82 -12.01 2.33 9.47
N ILE A 83 -12.49 1.08 9.40
CA ILE A 83 -13.08 0.48 8.20
C ILE A 83 -14.46 -0.07 8.57
N HIS A 84 -15.46 0.22 7.75
CA HIS A 84 -16.79 -0.41 7.82
C HIS A 84 -17.12 -0.95 6.44
N TYR A 85 -17.26 -2.28 6.35
CA TYR A 85 -17.54 -2.99 5.12
C TYR A 85 -18.82 -3.82 5.26
N GLN A 86 -19.77 -3.57 4.36
CA GLN A 86 -21.00 -4.34 4.21
C GLN A 86 -21.02 -4.92 2.79
N PRO A 87 -20.87 -6.25 2.63
CA PRO A 87 -21.01 -6.89 1.32
C PRO A 87 -22.40 -6.64 0.71
N VAL A 88 -22.45 -6.44 -0.61
CA VAL A 88 -23.72 -6.47 -1.35
C VAL A 88 -24.24 -7.90 -1.44
N SER A 89 -25.51 -8.10 -1.08
CA SER A 89 -26.24 -9.37 -1.13
C SER A 89 -26.53 -9.85 -2.54
#